data_AF-A0A5E7K545-F1
#
_entry.id   AF-A0A5E7K545-F1
#
_cell.length_a   1.000
_cell.length_b   1.000
_cell.length_c   1.000
_cell.angle_alpha   90.00
_cell.angle_beta   90.00
_cell.angle_gamma   90.00
#
_symmetry.space_group_name_H-M   'P 1'
#
loop_
_entity.id
_entity.type
_entity.pdbx_description
1 polymer ?
#
loop_
_entity_poly.entity_id
_entity_poly.type
_entity_poly.pdbx_seq_one_letter_code
_entity_poly.pdbx_strand_id
1 'polypeptide(L)' 'MTRVILEIEIDTQLYRLLKSSAENHHLSLEEECCRRLEAAERRSCYLQALLAELRAEDEQRRAKSQ' A
#
# COMPACT_ATOMS: atom_id res chain seq x y z
N MET A 1 -6.06 -9.63 -18.41
CA MET A 1 -6.03 -9.01 -17.07
C MET A 1 -6.27 -10.11 -16.05
N THR A 2 -5.33 -10.36 -15.15
CA THR A 2 -5.45 -11.34 -14.07
C THR A 2 -6.27 -10.73 -12.94
N ARG A 3 -7.43 -11.31 -12.62
CA ARG A 3 -8.24 -10.92 -11.46
C ARG A 3 -7.76 -11.72 -10.25
N VAL A 4 -7.21 -11.03 -9.25
CA VAL A 4 -6.87 -11.63 -7.96
C VAL A 4 -8.03 -11.37 -7.01
N ILE A 5 -8.55 -12.43 -6.39
CA ILE A 5 -9.63 -12.35 -5.40
C ILE A 5 -8.98 -12.60 -4.04
N LEU A 6 -9.16 -11.67 -3.10
CA LEU A 6 -8.73 -11.81 -1.71
C LEU A 6 -9.97 -11.92 -0.82
N GLU A 7 -10.10 -13.03 -0.11
CA GLU A 7 -11.08 -13.17 0.96
C GLU A 7 -10.46 -12.69 2.26
N ILE A 8 -11.04 -11.64 2.84
CA ILE A 8 -10.56 -11.03 4.08
C ILE A 8 -11.67 -11.15 5.11
N GLU A 9 -11.40 -11.88 6.19
CA GLU A 9 -12.28 -11.90 7.35
C GLU A 9 -12.06 -10.62 8.16
N ILE A 10 -13.12 -9.84 8.32
CA ILE A 10 -13.11 -8.58 9.07
C ILE A 10 -14.27 -8.55 10.07
N ASP A 11 -14.03 -7.93 11.22
CA ASP A 11 -15.07 -7.72 12.20
C ASP A 11 -16.16 -6.76 11.67
N THR A 12 -17.38 -6.91 12.19
CA THR A 12 -18.55 -6.12 11.77
C THR A 12 -18.37 -4.62 12.02
N GLN A 13 -17.59 -4.23 13.04
CA GLN A 13 -17.23 -2.83 13.27
C GLN A 13 -16.30 -2.30 12.18
N LEU A 14 -15.29 -3.10 11.80
CA LEU A 14 -14.35 -2.71 10.74
C LEU A 14 -15.06 -2.57 9.39
N TYR A 15 -15.99 -3.48 9.07
CA TYR A 15 -16.83 -3.38 7.88
C TYR A 15 -17.63 -2.06 7.84
N ARG A 16 -18.25 -1.66 8.95
CA ARG A 16 -19.01 -0.40 9.03
C ARG A 16 -18.12 0.82 8.82
N LEU A 17 -16.93 0.82 9.40
CA LEU A 17 -15.96 1.91 9.23
C LEU A 17 -15.48 2.02 7.77
N LEU A 18 -15.17 0.89 7.13
CA LEU A 18 -14.77 0.84 5.73
C LEU A 18 -15.89 1.34 4.81
N LYS A 19 -17.14 0.90 5.06
CA LYS A 19 -18.31 1.33 4.29
C LYS A 19 -18.55 2.84 4.40
N SER A 20 -18.51 3.39 5.62
CA SER A 20 -18.65 4.84 5.82
C SER A 20 -17.51 5.63 5.15
N SER A 21 -16.29 5.12 5.19
CA SER A 21 -15.14 5.74 4.48
C SER A 21 -15.34 5.73 2.97
N ALA A 22 -15.79 4.61 2.41
CA ALA A 22 -16.06 4.48 0.98
C ALA A 22 -17.16 5.46 0.54
N GLU A 23 -18.24 5.57 1.31
CA GLU A 23 -19.32 6.55 1.09
C GLU A 23 -18.81 8.00 1.14
N ASN A 24 -17.98 8.33 2.13
CA ASN A 24 -17.37 9.67 2.26
C ASN A 24 -16.42 10.02 1.11
N HIS A 25 -15.75 9.02 0.52
CA HIS A 25 -14.85 9.19 -0.61
C HIS A 25 -15.54 8.99 -1.97
N HIS A 26 -16.85 8.71 -2.00
CA HIS A 26 -17.61 8.34 -3.20
C HIS A 26 -16.98 7.18 -3.98
N LEU A 27 -16.35 6.25 -3.27
CA LEU A 27 -15.72 5.04 -3.83
C LEU A 27 -16.57 3.82 -3.50
N SER A 28 -16.40 2.76 -4.28
CA SER A 28 -16.87 1.45 -3.85
C SER A 28 -16.07 0.95 -2.64
N LEU A 29 -16.67 0.03 -1.89
CA LEU A 29 -15.98 -0.61 -0.77
C LEU A 29 -14.68 -1.30 -1.22
N GLU A 30 -14.71 -1.95 -2.39
CA GLU A 30 -13.54 -2.61 -2.99
C GLU A 30 -12.43 -1.61 -3.29
N GLU A 31 -12.75 -0.48 -3.95
CA GLU A 31 -11.78 0.56 -4.27
C GLU A 31 -11.17 1.21 -3.03
N GLU A 32 -11.97 1.48 -1.99
CA GLU A 32 -11.46 2.02 -0.74
C GLU A 32 -10.57 1.02 0.01
N CYS A 33 -10.91 -0.29 -0.03
CA CYS A 33 -10.06 -1.35 0.50
C CYS A 33 -8.73 -1.43 -0.25
N CYS A 34 -8.75 -1.46 -1.59
CA CYS A 34 -7.54 -1.45 -2.41
C CYS A 34 -6.69 -0.21 -2.14
N ARG A 35 -7.30 0.98 -2.11
CA ARG A 35 -6.63 2.25 -1.81
C ARG A 35 -5.97 2.23 -0.44
N ARG A 36 -6.64 1.69 0.59
CA ARG A 36 -6.08 1.56 1.94
C ARG A 36 -4.95 0.52 2.01
N LEU A 37 -5.07 -0.61 1.31
CA LEU A 37 -4.03 -1.63 1.23
C LEU A 37 -2.78 -1.09 0.53
N GLU A 38 -2.91 -0.44 -0.62
CA GLU A 38 -1.80 0.22 -1.32
C GLU A 38 -1.17 1.34 -0.50
N ALA A 39 -1.98 2.11 0.23
CA ALA A 39 -1.49 3.16 1.11
C ALA A 39 -0.75 2.60 2.34
N ALA A 40 -1.18 1.45 2.87
CA ALA A 40 -0.51 0.77 3.97
C ALA A 40 0.80 0.10 3.51
N GLU A 41 0.82 -0.48 2.31
CA GLU A 41 2.02 -1.04 1.69
C GLU A 41 3.09 0.05 1.48
N ARG A 42 2.67 1.25 1.07
CA ARG A 42 3.53 2.45 1.03
C ARG A 42 4.01 2.92 2.40
N ARG A 43 3.48 2.45 3.53
CA ARG A 43 3.85 2.92 4.88
C ARG A 43 4.70 1.94 5.68
N SER A 44 5.19 0.86 5.08
CA SER A 44 6.23 0.08 5.74
C SER A 44 7.52 0.93 5.78
N CYS A 45 7.63 1.80 6.78
CA CYS A 45 8.76 2.72 6.96
C CYS A 45 10.09 1.97 6.94
N TYR A 46 10.09 0.74 7.44
CA TYR A 46 11.23 -0.17 7.39
C TYR A 46 11.60 -0.52 5.94
N LEU A 47 10.64 -0.95 5.12
CA LEU A 47 10.86 -1.28 3.71
C LEU A 47 11.31 -0.04 2.92
N GLN A 48 10.72 1.13 3.22
CA GLN A 48 11.09 2.39 2.58
C GLN A 48 12.50 2.84 2.95
N ALA A 49 12.89 2.74 4.23
CA ALA A 49 14.24 3.04 4.68
C ALA A 49 15.27 2.11 4.03
N LEU A 50 14.99 0.81 4.02
CA LEU A 50 15.86 -0.18 3.39
C LEU A 50 16.02 0.05 1.88
N LEU A 51 14.92 0.37 1.18
CA LEU A 51 14.97 0.71 -0.25
C LEU A 51 15.75 2.00 -0.52
N ALA A 52 15.69 2.99 0.38
CA ALA A 52 16.45 4.22 0.26
C ALA A 52 17.96 3.97 0.45
N GLU A 53 18.33 3.14 1.42
CA GLU A 53 19.72 2.73 1.66
C GLU A 53 20.31 2.00 0.43
N LEU A 54 19.60 1.01 -0.12
CA LEU A 54 20.05 0.27 -1.29
C LEU A 54 20.22 1.16 -2.54
N ARG A 55 19.32 2.13 -2.75
CA ARG A 55 19.42 3.10 -3.86
C ARG A 55 20.64 4.00 -3.71
N ALA A 56 20.91 4.47 -2.49
CA ALA A 56 22.09 5.30 -2.21
C ALA A 56 23.39 4.54 -2.47
N GLU A 57 23.46 3.26 -2.09
CA GLU A 57 24.62 2.40 -2.38
C GLU A 57 24.84 2.19 -3.89
N ASP A 58 23.77 1.99 -4.66
CA ASP A 58 23.84 1.85 -6.11
C ASP A 58 24.27 3.14 -6.82
N GLU A 59 23.80 4.31 -6.37
CA GLU A 59 24.24 5.61 -6.88
C GLU A 59 25.74 5.84 -6.60
N GLN A 60 26.21 5.51 -5.40
CA GLN A 60 27.63 5.59 -5.05
C GLN A 60 28.48 4.65 -5.90
N ARG A 61 28.00 3.43 -6.17
CA ARG A 61 28.71 2.48 -7.06
C ARG A 61 28.82 3.03 -8.48
N ARG A 62 27.73 3.59 -9.03
CA ARG A 62 27.72 4.20 -10.37
C ARG A 62 28.66 5.41 -10.46
N ALA A 63 28.69 6.24 -9.43
CA ALA A 63 29.57 7.41 -9.36
C ALA A 63 31.06 7.04 -9.25
N LYS A 64 31.40 5.87 -8.71
CA LYS A 64 32.79 5.37 -8.64
C LYS A 64 33.24 4.67 -9.92
N SER A 65 32.29 4.25 -10.76
CA SER A 65 32.56 3.57 -12.03
C SER A 65 32.60 4.52 -13.24
N GLN A 66 32.46 5.83 -13.02
CA GLN A 66 32.47 6.90 -14.02
C GLN A 66 33.63 7.85 -13.77
#